data_AF-A0A957GGZ8-F1
#
_entry.id   AF-A0A957GGZ8-F1
#
_cell.length_a   1.000
_cell.length_b   1.000
_cell.length_c   1.000
_cell.angle_alpha   90.00
_cell.angle_beta   90.00
_cell.angle_gamma   90.00
#
_symmetry.space_group_name_H-M   'P 1'
#
loop_
_entity.id
_entity.type
_entity.pdbx_description
1 polymer ?
#
loop_
_entity_poly.entity_id
_entity_poly.type
_entity_poly.pdbx_seq_one_letter_code
_entity_poly.pdbx_strand_id
1 'polypeptide(L)'
;SVGRVDKIVGPGGLFVTLAKRQVYGLVGIDGLYGPTETAVIADDSANPVWVAADLLAQAEHDVLATAILFTPSRALATAVQCEIARQTEQLSRDDVIAISLANQSGIVITQDLAEATRLADTFAPEHLCIATENPRQWAEQIHCAGGIFLGERSFEVLGDYVAARSHVMPTGGSARFASPLTAVDFVRITSIIELDDATSARLSPAAARIAQAELLTAHANAARLRGGI
;
A
#
# COMPACT_ATOMS: atom_id res chain seq x y z
N SER A 1 11.67 5.91 31.86
CA SER A 1 12.34 6.24 30.58
C SER A 1 12.08 5.13 29.58
N VAL A 2 12.26 5.39 28.28
CA VAL A 2 12.04 4.42 27.18
C VAL A 2 13.40 4.10 26.53
N GLY A 3 13.71 2.82 26.31
CA GLY A 3 14.96 2.38 25.69
C GLY A 3 15.00 2.65 24.18
N ARG A 4 16.21 2.82 23.62
CA ARG A 4 16.40 2.98 22.17
C ARG A 4 16.03 1.67 21.44
N VAL A 5 15.36 1.80 20.30
CA VAL A 5 15.01 0.70 19.40
C VAL A 5 15.71 0.88 18.04
N ASP A 6 15.80 -0.20 17.26
CA ASP A 6 16.44 -0.16 15.93
C ASP A 6 15.46 0.04 14.77
N LYS A 7 14.16 -0.23 14.99
CA LYS A 7 13.09 0.02 14.01
C LYS A 7 11.82 0.52 14.72
N ILE A 8 11.13 1.49 14.11
CA ILE A 8 9.83 2.01 14.56
C ILE A 8 8.79 1.68 13.48
N VAL A 9 7.70 1.05 13.89
CA VAL A 9 6.60 0.64 12.99
C VAL A 9 5.27 1.21 13.47
N GLY A 10 4.30 1.26 12.58
CA GLY A 10 2.93 1.69 12.84
C GLY A 10 2.57 3.01 12.14
N PRO A 11 1.30 3.18 11.75
CA PRO A 11 0.78 4.43 11.22
C PRO A 11 0.58 5.46 12.32
N GLY A 12 0.29 6.70 11.91
CA GLY A 12 -0.10 7.78 12.81
C GLY A 12 -0.42 9.05 12.05
N GLY A 13 -0.99 10.03 12.74
CA GLY A 13 -1.30 11.34 12.15
C GLY A 13 -0.06 12.09 11.67
N LEU A 14 -0.28 13.25 11.04
CA LEU A 14 0.75 14.08 10.39
C LEU A 14 2.06 14.22 11.19
N PHE A 15 1.96 14.52 12.49
CA PHE A 15 3.14 14.70 13.34
C PHE A 15 3.95 13.42 13.53
N VAL A 16 3.30 12.26 13.66
CA VAL A 16 3.96 10.95 13.77
C VAL A 16 4.69 10.64 12.48
N THR A 17 4.04 10.84 11.33
CA THR A 17 4.64 10.61 10.00
C THR A 17 5.84 11.53 9.77
N LEU A 18 5.75 12.81 10.13
CA LEU A 18 6.88 13.74 10.04
C LEU A 18 8.03 13.38 10.99
N ALA A 19 7.72 12.93 12.21
CA ALA A 19 8.73 12.47 13.16
C ALA A 19 9.45 11.21 12.65
N LYS A 20 8.72 10.21 12.14
CA LYS A 20 9.29 9.01 11.49
C LYS A 20 10.23 9.39 10.35
N ARG A 21 9.83 10.36 9.52
CA ARG A 21 10.68 10.86 8.41
C ARG A 21 11.98 11.47 8.92
N GLN A 22 11.95 12.20 10.03
CA GLN A 22 13.15 12.84 10.60
C GLN A 22 14.13 11.85 11.22
N VAL A 23 13.66 10.71 11.74
CA VAL A 23 14.52 9.69 12.36
C VAL A 23 14.94 8.56 11.41
N TYR A 24 14.42 8.54 10.18
CA TYR A 24 14.80 7.56 9.16
C TYR A 24 16.32 7.59 8.90
N GLY A 25 16.94 6.41 8.92
CA GLY A 25 18.40 6.23 8.78
C GLY A 25 19.15 6.20 10.12
N LEU A 26 18.60 6.81 11.18
CA LEU A 26 19.05 6.58 12.56
C LEU A 26 18.40 5.34 13.16
N VAL A 27 17.15 5.09 12.76
CA VAL A 27 16.38 3.86 12.98
C VAL A 27 15.71 3.46 11.66
N GLY A 28 15.40 2.18 11.51
CA GLY A 28 14.51 1.72 10.45
C GLY A 28 13.09 2.24 10.67
N ILE A 29 12.35 2.42 9.58
CA ILE A 29 10.90 2.59 9.60
C ILE A 29 10.27 1.60 8.63
N ASP A 30 9.01 1.22 8.87
CA ASP A 30 8.19 0.43 7.94
C ASP A 30 7.69 1.26 6.74
N GLY A 31 7.32 2.52 6.97
CA GLY A 31 6.83 3.39 5.93
C GLY A 31 6.39 4.76 6.45
N LEU A 32 6.10 5.65 5.51
CA LEU A 32 5.47 6.94 5.78
C LEU A 32 4.03 6.87 5.29
N TYR A 33 3.15 6.42 6.16
CA TYR A 33 1.73 6.32 5.86
C TYR A 33 1.10 7.71 5.97
N GLY A 34 0.43 8.11 4.89
CA GLY A 34 -0.43 9.29 4.82
C GLY A 34 -1.86 8.98 5.28
N PRO A 35 -2.84 9.82 4.92
CA PRO A 35 -4.25 9.52 5.14
C PRO A 35 -4.63 8.16 4.55
N THR A 36 -5.61 7.51 5.18
CA THR A 36 -6.07 6.18 4.78
C THR A 36 -7.02 6.25 3.58
N GLU A 37 -7.04 5.21 2.75
CA GLU A 37 -7.73 5.22 1.45
C GLU A 37 -8.45 3.91 1.11
N THR A 38 -9.73 3.98 0.75
CA THR A 38 -10.47 2.84 0.20
C THR A 38 -11.03 3.15 -1.17
N ALA A 39 -10.82 2.22 -2.09
CA ALA A 39 -11.45 2.19 -3.40
C ALA A 39 -12.41 0.99 -3.49
N VAL A 40 -13.61 1.22 -3.99
CA VAL A 40 -14.60 0.18 -4.30
C VAL A 40 -14.83 0.15 -5.80
N ILE A 41 -14.66 -1.00 -6.44
CA ILE A 41 -15.13 -1.26 -7.81
C ILE A 41 -16.44 -2.02 -7.71
N ALA A 42 -17.52 -1.49 -8.31
CA ALA A 42 -18.83 -2.14 -8.24
C ALA A 42 -19.63 -2.05 -9.55
N ASP A 43 -20.45 -3.07 -9.81
CA ASP A 43 -21.38 -3.15 -10.95
C ASP A 43 -22.85 -3.20 -10.49
N ASP A 44 -23.79 -3.33 -11.42
CA ASP A 44 -25.23 -3.37 -11.13
C ASP A 44 -25.67 -4.53 -10.22
N SER A 45 -24.83 -5.55 -10.01
CA SER A 45 -25.13 -6.64 -9.09
C SER A 45 -24.87 -6.28 -7.63
N ALA A 46 -24.10 -5.23 -7.37
CA ALA A 46 -23.72 -4.80 -6.03
C ALA A 46 -24.89 -4.23 -5.25
N ASN A 47 -24.95 -4.56 -3.96
CA ASN A 47 -25.91 -4.01 -3.03
C ASN A 47 -25.48 -2.58 -2.62
N PRO A 48 -26.26 -1.54 -2.98
CA PRO A 48 -25.92 -0.16 -2.65
C PRO A 48 -25.84 0.09 -1.14
N VAL A 49 -26.57 -0.70 -0.33
CA VAL A 49 -26.52 -0.62 1.15
C VAL A 49 -25.13 -0.94 1.67
N TRP A 50 -24.52 -1.99 1.13
CA TRP A 50 -23.22 -2.47 1.59
C TRP A 50 -22.07 -1.64 1.02
N VAL A 51 -22.15 -1.25 -0.26
CA VAL A 51 -21.16 -0.33 -0.84
C VAL A 51 -21.11 0.99 -0.09
N ALA A 52 -22.26 1.56 0.28
CA ALA A 52 -22.30 2.78 1.09
C ALA A 52 -21.66 2.56 2.48
N ALA A 53 -21.93 1.41 3.12
CA ALA A 53 -21.36 1.09 4.42
C ALA A 53 -19.82 0.98 4.37
N ASP A 54 -19.26 0.36 3.33
CA ASP A 54 -17.80 0.25 3.15
C ASP A 54 -17.16 1.64 2.95
N LEU A 55 -17.78 2.50 2.13
CA LEU A 55 -17.28 3.87 1.92
C LEU A 55 -17.33 4.71 3.21
N LEU A 56 -18.39 4.54 4.01
CA LEU A 56 -18.54 5.24 5.28
C LEU A 56 -17.59 4.73 6.36
N ALA A 57 -17.36 3.41 6.41
CA ALA A 57 -16.38 2.79 7.28
C ALA A 57 -14.98 3.37 7.04
N GLN A 58 -14.65 3.67 5.78
CA GLN A 58 -13.41 4.37 5.48
C GLN A 58 -13.45 5.86 5.87
N ALA A 59 -14.51 6.56 5.47
CA ALA A 59 -14.63 8.01 5.65
C ALA A 59 -14.64 8.44 7.14
N GLU A 60 -15.03 7.54 8.06
CA GLU A 60 -15.04 7.86 9.49
C GLU A 60 -13.63 7.95 10.08
N HIS A 61 -12.58 7.40 9.45
CA HIS A 61 -11.25 7.33 10.06
C HIS A 61 -10.67 8.70 10.38
N ASP A 62 -10.63 9.60 9.40
CA ASP A 62 -10.00 10.92 9.48
C ASP A 62 -10.63 11.88 8.46
N VAL A 63 -10.56 13.20 8.71
CA VAL A 63 -11.07 14.22 7.77
C VAL A 63 -10.34 14.24 6.43
N LEU A 64 -9.15 13.64 6.36
CA LEU A 64 -8.36 13.43 5.14
C LEU A 64 -8.51 12.01 4.56
N ALA A 65 -9.31 11.13 5.19
CA ALA A 65 -9.56 9.81 4.64
C ALA A 65 -10.25 9.90 3.28
N THR A 66 -9.92 8.97 2.38
CA THR A 66 -10.43 8.94 1.01
C THR A 66 -11.27 7.69 0.80
N ALA A 67 -12.52 7.86 0.36
CA ALA A 67 -13.42 6.77 0.00
C ALA A 67 -13.93 6.98 -1.45
N ILE A 68 -13.54 6.12 -2.37
CA ILE A 68 -13.87 6.28 -3.80
C ILE A 68 -14.65 5.07 -4.31
N LEU A 69 -15.78 5.32 -4.97
CA LEU A 69 -16.50 4.32 -5.75
C LEU A 69 -16.20 4.50 -7.23
N PHE A 70 -15.69 3.45 -7.88
CA PHE A 70 -15.59 3.34 -9.33
C PHE A 70 -16.71 2.43 -9.84
N THR A 71 -17.60 2.94 -10.68
CA THR A 71 -18.70 2.14 -11.24
C THR A 71 -19.13 2.62 -12.61
N PRO A 72 -19.46 1.73 -13.55
CA PRO A 72 -20.13 2.13 -14.78
C PRO A 72 -21.63 2.41 -14.59
N SER A 73 -22.21 1.99 -13.46
CA SER A 73 -23.65 2.11 -13.21
C SER A 73 -24.02 3.43 -12.56
N ARG A 74 -24.72 4.29 -13.31
CA ARG A 74 -25.33 5.52 -12.78
C ARG A 74 -26.45 5.23 -11.78
N ALA A 75 -27.17 4.12 -11.98
CA ALA A 75 -28.25 3.71 -11.09
C ALA A 75 -27.69 3.32 -9.72
N LEU A 76 -26.65 2.47 -9.69
CA LEU A 76 -25.93 2.12 -8.48
C LEU A 76 -25.36 3.35 -7.80
N ALA A 77 -24.65 4.22 -8.53
CA ALA A 77 -24.07 5.44 -7.99
C ALA A 77 -25.09 6.32 -7.25
N THR A 78 -26.28 6.50 -7.85
CA THR A 78 -27.36 7.28 -7.24
C THR A 78 -27.90 6.60 -5.99
N ALA A 79 -28.10 5.28 -6.03
CA ALA A 79 -28.57 4.52 -4.88
C ALA A 79 -27.57 4.54 -3.71
N VAL A 80 -26.27 4.40 -3.99
CA VAL A 80 -25.20 4.52 -3.00
C VAL A 80 -25.19 5.92 -2.40
N GLN A 81 -25.32 6.98 -3.19
CA GLN A 81 -25.37 8.34 -2.67
C GLN A 81 -26.55 8.57 -1.69
N CYS A 82 -27.73 8.08 -2.04
CA CYS A 82 -28.90 8.14 -1.15
C CYS A 82 -28.64 7.40 0.16
N GLU A 83 -28.00 6.24 0.08
CA GLU A 83 -27.71 5.43 1.25
C GLU A 83 -26.62 6.03 2.13
N ILE A 84 -25.57 6.61 1.56
CA ILE A 84 -24.54 7.36 2.31
C ILE A 84 -25.24 8.42 3.16
N ALA A 85 -26.13 9.24 2.57
CA ALA A 85 -26.87 10.26 3.31
C ALA A 85 -27.70 9.64 4.44
N ARG A 86 -28.43 8.55 4.17
CA ARG A 86 -29.29 7.86 5.13
C ARG A 86 -28.53 7.23 6.29
N GLN A 87 -27.41 6.57 6.01
CA GLN A 87 -26.60 5.88 7.03
C GLN A 87 -25.83 6.88 7.90
N THR A 88 -25.30 7.96 7.31
CA THR A 88 -24.51 8.97 8.03
C THR A 88 -25.28 9.58 9.20
N GLU A 89 -26.60 9.81 9.06
CA GLU A 89 -27.46 10.34 10.13
C GLU A 89 -27.46 9.49 11.41
N GLN A 90 -27.04 8.22 11.34
CA GLN A 90 -27.02 7.28 12.46
C GLN A 90 -25.63 7.08 13.06
N LEU A 91 -24.59 7.67 12.46
CA LEU A 91 -23.19 7.47 12.84
C LEU A 91 -22.72 8.60 13.77
N SER A 92 -21.92 8.24 14.77
CA SER A 92 -21.46 9.18 15.81
C SER A 92 -20.33 10.11 15.37
N ARG A 93 -19.71 9.85 14.22
CA ARG A 93 -18.61 10.63 13.61
C ARG A 93 -19.07 11.29 12.29
N ASP A 94 -20.34 11.64 12.21
CA ASP A 94 -20.98 12.24 11.04
C ASP A 94 -20.27 13.52 10.56
N ASP A 95 -19.74 14.32 11.48
CA ASP A 95 -18.94 15.51 11.19
C ASP A 95 -17.63 15.19 10.45
N VAL A 96 -16.88 14.18 10.90
CA VAL A 96 -15.65 13.70 10.25
C VAL A 96 -15.97 13.12 8.88
N ILE A 97 -16.98 12.25 8.82
CA ILE A 97 -17.46 11.62 7.59
C ILE A 97 -17.82 12.69 6.56
N ALA A 98 -18.61 13.71 6.94
CA ALA A 98 -19.02 14.76 6.03
C ALA A 98 -17.82 15.53 5.44
N ILE A 99 -16.78 15.80 6.23
CA ILE A 99 -15.57 16.49 5.77
C ILE A 99 -14.74 15.61 4.84
N SER A 100 -14.55 14.32 5.17
CA SER A 100 -13.86 13.36 4.30
C SER A 100 -14.60 13.23 2.95
N LEU A 101 -15.92 13.03 3.02
CA LEU A 101 -16.78 12.87 1.85
C LEU A 101 -16.74 14.08 0.91
N ALA A 102 -16.71 15.29 1.47
CA ALA A 102 -16.72 16.53 0.68
C ALA A 102 -15.37 16.86 0.02
N ASN A 103 -14.25 16.41 0.58
CA ASN A 103 -12.92 16.91 0.19
C ASN A 103 -12.05 15.90 -0.58
N GLN A 104 -12.10 14.62 -0.22
CA GLN A 104 -11.19 13.61 -0.77
C GLN A 104 -11.91 12.44 -1.43
N SER A 105 -13.18 12.23 -1.12
CA SER A 105 -13.98 11.09 -1.57
C SER A 105 -14.84 11.41 -2.78
N GLY A 106 -15.37 10.39 -3.44
CA GLY A 106 -16.29 10.60 -4.56
C GLY A 106 -16.75 9.34 -5.27
N ILE A 107 -17.74 9.51 -6.14
CA ILE A 107 -18.19 8.47 -7.06
C ILE A 107 -17.74 8.82 -8.47
N VAL A 108 -16.96 7.93 -9.07
CA VAL A 108 -16.42 8.05 -10.43
C VAL A 108 -17.24 7.15 -11.34
N ILE A 109 -18.03 7.77 -12.24
CA ILE A 109 -18.75 7.06 -13.28
C ILE A 109 -17.78 6.71 -14.42
N THR A 110 -17.54 5.42 -14.61
CA THR A 110 -16.68 4.91 -15.69
C THR A 110 -17.50 4.46 -16.90
N GLN A 111 -16.85 4.22 -18.03
CA GLN A 111 -17.46 3.66 -19.22
C GLN A 111 -17.81 2.18 -19.03
N ASP A 112 -16.91 1.44 -18.39
CA ASP A 112 -17.04 0.03 -18.09
C ASP A 112 -16.20 -0.36 -16.86
N LEU A 113 -16.23 -1.64 -16.48
CA LEU A 113 -15.43 -2.19 -15.38
C LEU A 113 -13.94 -2.28 -15.72
N ALA A 114 -13.57 -2.35 -16.99
CA ALA A 114 -12.17 -2.35 -17.38
C ALA A 114 -11.53 -0.98 -17.11
N GLU A 115 -12.23 0.12 -17.41
CA GLU A 115 -11.81 1.46 -17.01
C GLU A 115 -11.77 1.63 -15.50
N ALA A 116 -12.80 1.17 -14.76
CA ALA A 116 -12.79 1.19 -13.30
C ALA A 116 -11.56 0.49 -12.71
N THR A 117 -11.24 -0.69 -13.24
CA THR A 117 -10.08 -1.49 -12.82
C THR A 117 -8.76 -0.78 -13.13
N ARG A 118 -8.59 -0.19 -14.33
CA ARG A 118 -7.40 0.60 -14.67
C ARG A 118 -7.23 1.83 -13.79
N LEU A 119 -8.32 2.52 -13.48
CA LEU A 119 -8.29 3.70 -12.62
C LEU A 119 -7.92 3.33 -11.19
N ALA A 120 -8.47 2.24 -10.64
CA ALA A 120 -8.11 1.74 -9.32
C ALA A 120 -6.64 1.30 -9.26
N ASP A 121 -6.13 0.56 -10.26
CA ASP A 121 -4.72 0.18 -10.33
C ASP A 121 -3.78 1.40 -10.46
N THR A 122 -4.23 2.43 -11.17
CA THR A 122 -3.51 3.71 -11.27
C THR A 122 -3.61 4.54 -9.98
N PHE A 123 -4.69 4.41 -9.23
CA PHE A 123 -4.82 5.06 -7.94
C PHE A 123 -3.89 4.40 -6.89
N ALA A 124 -3.69 3.08 -7.00
CA ALA A 124 -2.87 2.28 -6.11
C ALA A 124 -3.31 2.41 -4.63
N PRO A 125 -4.57 2.07 -4.32
CA PRO A 125 -5.18 2.30 -3.02
C PRO A 125 -4.53 1.48 -1.91
N GLU A 126 -4.72 1.94 -0.67
CA GLU A 126 -4.48 1.13 0.53
C GLU A 126 -5.41 -0.09 0.54
N HIS A 127 -6.73 0.13 0.45
CA HIS A 127 -7.73 -0.93 0.39
C HIS A 127 -8.50 -0.91 -0.93
N LEU A 128 -8.62 -2.07 -1.59
CA LEU A 128 -9.41 -2.24 -2.80
C LEU A 128 -10.49 -3.31 -2.60
N CYS A 129 -11.76 -2.90 -2.57
CA CYS A 129 -12.91 -3.79 -2.55
C CYS A 129 -13.46 -3.96 -3.97
N ILE A 130 -13.65 -5.21 -4.42
CA ILE A 130 -14.22 -5.53 -5.73
C ILE A 130 -15.57 -6.21 -5.53
N ALA A 131 -16.64 -5.41 -5.57
CA ALA A 131 -18.03 -5.82 -5.40
C ALA A 131 -18.73 -5.94 -6.76
N THR A 132 -18.33 -6.93 -7.55
CA THR A 132 -18.90 -7.22 -8.88
C THR A 132 -19.38 -8.66 -8.95
N GLU A 133 -20.14 -9.05 -9.98
CA GLU A 133 -20.59 -10.44 -10.16
C GLU A 133 -19.41 -11.42 -10.25
N ASN A 134 -18.32 -11.02 -10.91
CA ASN A 134 -17.13 -11.84 -11.15
C ASN A 134 -15.84 -11.15 -10.63
N PRO A 135 -15.63 -11.02 -9.31
CA PRO A 135 -14.59 -10.14 -8.76
C PRO A 135 -13.17 -10.61 -9.05
N ARG A 136 -12.95 -11.93 -9.20
CA ARG A 136 -11.63 -12.50 -9.48
C ARG A 136 -11.04 -12.03 -10.81
N GLN A 137 -11.87 -11.89 -11.85
CA GLN A 137 -11.40 -11.50 -13.18
C GLN A 137 -10.79 -10.08 -13.19
N TRP A 138 -11.30 -9.20 -12.32
CA TRP A 138 -10.82 -7.83 -12.20
C TRP A 138 -9.60 -7.76 -11.29
N ALA A 139 -9.58 -8.56 -10.22
CA ALA A 139 -8.44 -8.67 -9.32
C ALA A 139 -7.14 -9.09 -10.04
N GLU A 140 -7.24 -9.98 -11.03
CA GLU A 140 -6.10 -10.42 -11.86
C GLU A 140 -5.45 -9.29 -12.67
N GLN A 141 -6.14 -8.16 -12.83
CA GLN A 141 -5.65 -6.99 -13.56
C GLN A 141 -5.11 -5.89 -12.63
N ILE A 142 -5.18 -6.09 -11.32
CA ILE A 142 -4.65 -5.17 -10.31
C ILE A 142 -3.22 -5.59 -9.96
N HIS A 143 -2.29 -4.66 -10.12
CA HIS A 143 -0.88 -4.80 -9.79
C HIS A 143 -0.53 -4.01 -8.52
N CYS A 144 -1.23 -2.89 -8.27
CA CYS A 144 -0.95 -1.98 -7.18
C CYS A 144 -2.17 -1.82 -6.27
N ALA A 145 -2.14 -2.47 -5.10
CA ALA A 145 -3.06 -2.24 -3.98
C ALA A 145 -2.43 -2.76 -2.69
N GLY A 146 -2.73 -2.15 -1.54
CA GLY A 146 -2.29 -2.67 -0.24
C GLY A 146 -2.98 -3.99 0.08
N GLY A 147 -4.31 -4.00 0.05
CA GLY A 147 -5.15 -5.18 0.23
C GLY A 147 -6.26 -5.25 -0.81
N ILE A 148 -6.57 -6.45 -1.30
CA ILE A 148 -7.67 -6.69 -2.25
C ILE A 148 -8.71 -7.59 -1.62
N PHE A 149 -9.96 -7.11 -1.59
CA PHE A 149 -11.11 -7.78 -1.01
C PHE A 149 -12.11 -8.16 -2.10
N LEU A 150 -12.48 -9.44 -2.18
CA LEU A 150 -13.19 -10.01 -3.33
C LEU A 150 -14.64 -10.40 -3.01
N GLY A 151 -15.57 -9.73 -3.69
CA GLY A 151 -17.00 -9.94 -3.57
C GLY A 151 -17.60 -9.31 -2.31
N GLU A 152 -18.92 -9.20 -2.28
CA GLU A 152 -19.66 -8.42 -1.28
C GLU A 152 -19.50 -8.88 0.18
N ARG A 153 -19.02 -10.11 0.41
CA ARG A 153 -18.83 -10.68 1.76
C ARG A 153 -17.40 -10.58 2.27
N SER A 154 -16.49 -10.11 1.44
CA SER A 154 -15.11 -9.80 1.82
C SER A 154 -14.99 -8.29 1.73
N PHE A 155 -15.18 -7.61 2.85
CA PHE A 155 -15.10 -6.15 2.95
C PHE A 155 -13.98 -5.76 3.90
N GLU A 156 -13.50 -4.53 3.74
CA GLU A 156 -12.31 -3.96 4.38
C GLU A 156 -12.22 -4.24 5.88
N VAL A 157 -13.31 -3.98 6.61
CA VAL A 157 -13.39 -4.17 8.07
C VAL A 157 -13.00 -5.58 8.51
N LEU A 158 -13.31 -6.62 7.73
CA LEU A 158 -12.85 -7.97 8.06
C LEU A 158 -11.33 -8.08 7.99
N GLY A 159 -10.71 -7.45 6.99
CA GLY A 159 -9.25 -7.34 6.87
C GLY A 159 -8.62 -6.59 8.04
N ASP A 160 -9.27 -5.51 8.47
CA ASP A 160 -8.76 -4.66 9.53
C ASP A 160 -8.62 -5.38 10.87
N TYR A 161 -9.52 -6.31 11.14
CA TYR A 161 -9.66 -6.87 12.48
C TYR A 161 -9.37 -8.37 12.58
N VAL A 162 -9.86 -9.20 11.65
CA VAL A 162 -9.99 -10.65 11.91
C VAL A 162 -9.56 -11.58 10.78
N ALA A 163 -9.56 -11.12 9.53
CA ALA A 163 -9.32 -11.97 8.36
C ALA A 163 -7.86 -11.95 7.89
N ALA A 164 -7.17 -10.83 8.06
CA ALA A 164 -5.80 -10.63 7.59
C ALA A 164 -4.80 -10.51 8.74
N ARG A 165 -3.50 -10.49 8.41
CA ARG A 165 -2.43 -10.45 9.42
C ARG A 165 -2.08 -9.05 9.91
N SER A 166 -2.20 -8.04 9.04
CA SER A 166 -1.95 -6.65 9.38
C SER A 166 -2.82 -5.75 8.53
N HIS A 167 -3.37 -4.72 9.17
CA HIS A 167 -4.03 -3.59 8.52
C HIS A 167 -3.09 -2.39 8.31
N VAL A 168 -1.79 -2.56 8.60
CA VAL A 168 -0.81 -1.51 8.32
C VAL A 168 -0.43 -1.66 6.86
N MET A 169 -1.08 -0.87 6.02
CA MET A 169 -1.00 -0.97 4.57
C MET A 169 -0.40 0.30 3.95
N PRO A 170 0.16 0.21 2.73
CA PRO A 170 0.71 1.37 2.04
C PRO A 170 -0.39 2.32 1.55
N THR A 171 -0.29 3.60 1.88
CA THR A 171 -1.26 4.65 1.49
C THR A 171 -0.65 5.68 0.55
N GLY A 172 -1.44 6.61 -0.01
CA GLY A 172 -0.93 7.73 -0.83
C GLY A 172 -0.27 7.26 -2.12
N GLY A 173 -0.76 6.16 -2.70
CA GLY A 173 -0.20 5.52 -3.89
C GLY A 173 1.11 4.75 -3.65
N SER A 174 1.56 4.61 -2.40
CA SER A 174 2.80 3.87 -2.10
C SER A 174 2.69 2.37 -2.33
N ALA A 175 1.48 1.81 -2.52
CA ALA A 175 1.27 0.41 -2.90
C ALA A 175 1.97 0.02 -4.22
N ARG A 176 2.44 1.01 -4.99
CA ARG A 176 3.28 0.83 -6.19
C ARG A 176 4.68 0.29 -5.91
N PHE A 177 5.19 0.49 -4.70
CA PHE A 177 6.55 0.11 -4.32
C PHE A 177 6.70 -0.40 -2.88
N ALA A 178 5.62 -0.37 -2.09
CA ALA A 178 5.57 -0.83 -0.72
C ALA A 178 4.53 -1.94 -0.57
N SER A 179 4.75 -2.80 0.42
CA SER A 179 3.84 -3.89 0.78
C SER A 179 3.17 -3.61 2.12
N PRO A 180 2.05 -4.29 2.44
CA PRO A 180 1.55 -4.34 3.81
C PRO A 180 2.61 -4.83 4.79
N LEU A 181 2.52 -4.40 6.04
CA LEU A 181 3.44 -4.82 7.09
C LEU A 181 3.35 -6.34 7.30
N THR A 182 4.49 -7.02 7.22
CA THR A 182 4.59 -8.47 7.40
C THR A 182 5.74 -8.83 8.35
N ALA A 183 5.90 -10.13 8.63
CA ALA A 183 7.06 -10.63 9.37
C ALA A 183 8.40 -10.31 8.67
N VAL A 184 8.40 -10.12 7.34
CA VAL A 184 9.62 -9.78 6.57
C VAL A 184 10.17 -8.42 6.99
N ASP A 185 9.31 -7.50 7.42
CA ASP A 185 9.73 -6.18 7.91
C ASP A 185 10.54 -6.22 9.19
N PHE A 186 10.52 -7.35 9.91
CA PHE A 186 11.22 -7.54 11.19
C PHE A 186 12.48 -8.41 11.04
N VAL A 187 12.86 -8.78 9.81
CA VAL A 187 14.07 -9.54 9.54
C VAL A 187 15.06 -8.75 8.69
N ARG A 188 16.34 -9.05 8.87
CA ARG A 188 17.44 -8.50 8.06
C ARG A 188 18.18 -9.64 7.38
N ILE A 189 18.40 -9.50 6.08
CA ILE A 189 19.19 -10.45 5.29
C ILE A 189 20.66 -10.04 5.33
N THR A 190 21.55 -11.00 5.57
CA THR A 190 23.01 -10.79 5.57
C THR A 190 23.64 -11.74 4.56
N SER A 191 24.40 -11.21 3.60
CA SER A 191 25.17 -12.02 2.64
C SER A 191 26.45 -12.52 3.29
N ILE A 192 26.72 -13.82 3.17
CA ILE A 192 27.98 -14.45 3.57
C ILE A 192 28.66 -14.96 2.30
N ILE A 193 29.90 -14.53 2.08
CA ILE A 193 30.69 -14.91 0.91
C ILE A 193 31.98 -15.56 1.41
N GLU A 194 32.16 -16.83 1.07
CA GLU A 194 33.35 -17.61 1.36
C GLU A 194 33.82 -18.25 0.04
N LEU A 195 34.98 -17.81 -0.44
CA LEU A 195 35.56 -18.28 -1.70
C LEU A 195 36.84 -19.03 -1.40
N ASP A 196 37.06 -20.14 -2.10
CA ASP A 196 38.35 -20.81 -2.12
C ASP A 196 39.38 -20.00 -2.95
N ASP A 197 40.65 -20.38 -2.79
CA ASP A 197 41.77 -19.70 -3.46
C ASP A 197 41.62 -19.72 -4.99
N ALA A 198 41.18 -20.86 -5.54
CA ALA A 198 41.01 -21.02 -6.98
C ALA A 198 39.95 -20.07 -7.56
N THR A 199 38.81 -19.94 -6.88
CA THR A 199 37.72 -19.05 -7.28
C THR A 199 38.09 -17.59 -7.08
N SER A 200 38.72 -17.26 -5.96
CA SER A 200 39.23 -15.91 -5.67
C SER A 200 40.22 -15.45 -6.75
N ALA A 201 41.20 -16.30 -7.08
CA ALA A 201 42.18 -16.02 -8.12
C ALA A 201 41.52 -15.84 -9.50
N ARG A 202 40.55 -16.69 -9.85
CA ARG A 202 39.81 -16.61 -11.11
C ARG A 202 39.00 -15.32 -11.26
N LEU A 203 38.40 -14.80 -10.19
CA LEU A 203 37.56 -13.59 -10.23
C LEU A 203 38.37 -12.29 -10.13
N SER A 204 39.55 -12.35 -9.49
CA SER A 204 40.38 -11.17 -9.21
C SER A 204 40.75 -10.31 -10.45
N PRO A 205 41.07 -10.87 -11.63
CA PRO A 205 41.34 -10.06 -12.82
C PRO A 205 40.16 -9.18 -13.26
N ALA A 206 38.93 -9.71 -13.18
CA ALA A 206 37.73 -8.95 -13.54
C ALA A 206 37.48 -7.83 -12.52
N ALA A 207 37.59 -8.13 -11.22
CA ALA A 207 37.46 -7.15 -10.15
C ALA A 207 38.50 -6.02 -10.26
N ALA A 208 39.76 -6.37 -10.54
CA ALA A 208 40.84 -5.39 -10.71
C ALA A 208 40.59 -4.47 -11.91
N ARG A 209 40.09 -5.01 -13.03
CA ARG A 209 39.78 -4.24 -14.23
C ARG A 209 38.63 -3.26 -14.00
N ILE A 210 37.56 -3.71 -13.33
CA ILE A 210 36.42 -2.84 -12.98
C ILE A 210 36.89 -1.73 -12.03
N ALA A 211 37.59 -2.09 -10.95
CA ALA A 211 38.09 -1.11 -9.99
C ALA A 211 39.07 -0.10 -10.62
N GLN A 212 39.88 -0.51 -11.60
CA GLN A 212 40.75 0.40 -12.34
C GLN A 212 39.95 1.37 -13.22
N ALA A 213 38.89 0.92 -13.89
CA ALA A 213 38.01 1.76 -14.70
C ALA A 213 37.25 2.78 -13.84
N GLU A 214 36.92 2.41 -12.60
CA GLU A 214 36.34 3.30 -11.57
C GLU A 214 37.38 4.20 -10.87
N LEU A 215 38.66 4.12 -11.26
CA LEU A 215 39.79 4.85 -10.65
C LEU A 215 40.03 4.53 -9.16
N LEU A 216 39.51 3.40 -8.67
CA LEU A 216 39.69 2.89 -7.30
C LEU A 216 40.96 2.06 -7.18
N THR A 217 42.12 2.73 -7.22
CA THR A 217 43.44 2.08 -7.28
C THR A 217 43.71 1.11 -6.12
N ALA A 218 43.25 1.42 -4.90
CA ALA A 218 43.37 0.53 -3.75
C ALA A 218 42.53 -0.76 -3.89
N HIS A 219 41.32 -0.68 -4.44
CA HIS A 219 40.48 -1.86 -4.71
C HIS A 219 41.11 -2.73 -5.79
N ALA A 220 41.59 -2.12 -6.87
CA ALA A 220 42.27 -2.83 -7.93
C ALA A 220 43.53 -3.55 -7.41
N ASN A 221 44.32 -2.88 -6.57
CA ASN A 221 45.49 -3.49 -5.95
C ASN A 221 45.13 -4.66 -5.01
N ALA A 222 44.07 -4.52 -4.21
CA ALA A 222 43.62 -5.58 -3.30
C ALA A 222 43.22 -6.86 -4.04
N ALA A 223 42.61 -6.73 -5.23
CA ALA A 223 42.30 -7.85 -6.11
C ALA A 223 43.56 -8.42 -6.76
N ARG A 224 44.47 -7.58 -7.27
CA ARG A 224 45.72 -8.02 -7.92
C ARG A 224 46.61 -8.86 -7.00
N LEU A 225 46.86 -8.37 -5.79
CA LEU A 225 47.71 -9.05 -4.80
C LEU A 225 47.22 -10.45 -4.42
N ARG A 226 45.90 -10.65 -4.36
CA ARG A 226 45.30 -11.97 -4.05
C ARG A 226 45.06 -12.82 -5.29
N GLY A 227 44.92 -12.20 -6.46
CA GLY A 227 44.79 -12.86 -7.75
C GLY A 227 46.09 -13.34 -8.36
N GLY A 228 47.24 -12.92 -7.83
CA GLY A 228 48.56 -13.24 -8.38
C GLY A 228 48.84 -12.60 -9.74
N ILE A 229 48.26 -11.42 -10.00
CA ILE A 229 48.36 -10.66 -11.27
C ILE A 229 48.96 -9.27 -11.07
#